data_AF-A0A024FEQ6-F1
#
_entry.id   AF-A0A024FEQ6-F1
#
_cell.length_a   1.000
_cell.length_b   1.000
_cell.length_c   1.000
_cell.angle_alpha   90.00
_cell.angle_beta   90.00
_cell.angle_gamma   90.00
#
_symmetry.space_group_name_H-M   'P 1'
#
loop_
_entity.id
_entity.type
_entity.pdbx_description
1 polymer ?
#
loop_
_entity_poly.entity_id
_entity_poly.type
_entity_poly.pdbx_seq_one_letter_code
_entity_poly.pdbx_strand_id
1 'polypeptide(L)' 'MKIGDRETVSKIIKQNKIDHKTKSGKYNELTIWEVYDTTKFMRFKRQNPDYANAENADCFNVIPFFQALVTISNE' A
#
# COMPACT_ATOMS: atom_id res chain seq x y z
N MET A 1 3.82 6.01 -6.13
CA MET A 1 3.31 6.19 -4.76
C MET A 1 2.44 7.43 -4.73
N LYS A 2 1.26 7.36 -4.09
CA LYS A 2 0.37 8.50 -3.88
C LYS A 2 0.00 8.54 -2.39
N ILE A 3 0.02 9.72 -1.79
CA ILE A 3 -0.56 9.96 -0.46
C ILE A 3 -2.00 10.42 -0.68
N GLY A 4 -2.92 9.88 0.10
CA GLY A 4 -4.33 10.21 0.02
C GLY A 4 -4.96 10.20 1.40
N ASP A 5 -6.04 10.94 1.54
CA ASP A 5 -6.92 10.85 2.70
C ASP A 5 -7.73 9.55 2.70
N ARG A 6 -8.51 9.35 3.76
CA ARG A 6 -9.35 8.16 3.96
C ARG A 6 -10.33 7.92 2.81
N GLU A 7 -10.92 8.98 2.25
CA GLU A 7 -11.89 8.85 1.16
C GLU A 7 -11.20 8.37 -0.13
N THR A 8 -10.06 8.96 -0.45
CA THR A 8 -9.23 8.59 -1.60
C THR A 8 -8.76 7.14 -1.46
N VAL A 9 -8.26 6.75 -0.29
CA VAL A 9 -7.83 5.39 0.00
C VAL A 9 -8.97 4.39 -0.16
N SER A 10 -10.16 4.70 0.37
CA SER A 10 -11.33 3.84 0.26
C SER A 10 -11.75 3.62 -1.20
N LYS A 11 -11.71 4.66 -2.04
CA LYS A 11 -11.97 4.56 -3.48
C LYS A 11 -10.96 3.66 -4.18
N ILE A 12 -9.67 3.80 -3.87
CA ILE A 12 -8.60 2.98 -4.45
C ILE A 12 -8.76 1.51 -4.06
N ILE A 13 -9.03 1.21 -2.79
CA ILE A 13 -9.30 -0.17 -2.32
C ILE A 13 -10.50 -0.75 -3.07
N LYS A 14 -11.59 0.01 -3.20
CA LYS A 14 -12.78 -0.44 -3.92
C LYS A 14 -12.48 -0.74 -5.37
N GLN A 15 -11.74 0.13 -6.05
CA GLN A 15 -11.37 -0.08 -7.46
C GLN A 15 -10.46 -1.30 -7.63
N ASN A 16 -9.42 -1.44 -6.81
CA ASN A 16 -8.53 -2.60 -6.84
C ASN A 16 -9.30 -3.91 -6.65
N LYS A 17 -10.28 -3.97 -5.72
CA LYS A 17 -11.16 -5.13 -5.56
C LYS A 17 -12.01 -5.46 -6.80
N ILE A 18 -12.40 -4.46 -7.59
CA ILE A 18 -13.10 -4.66 -8.86
C ILE A 18 -12.12 -5.20 -9.91
N ASP A 19 -10.94 -4.58 -10.02
CA ASP A 19 -9.92 -4.96 -10.99
C ASP A 19 -9.44 -6.39 -10.77
N HIS A 20 -9.32 -6.85 -9.52
CA HIS A 20 -8.95 -8.23 -9.19
C HIS A 20 -9.90 -9.29 -9.76
N LYS A 21 -11.14 -8.92 -10.08
CA LYS A 21 -12.11 -9.83 -10.71
C LYS A 21 -11.89 -9.96 -12.23
N THR A 22 -11.05 -9.12 -12.81
CA THR A 22 -10.77 -9.11 -14.26
C THR A 22 -9.54 -9.94 -14.58
N LYS A 23 -9.45 -10.46 -15.82
CA LYS A 23 -8.30 -11.24 -16.27
C LYS A 23 -6.99 -10.45 -16.22
N SER A 24 -7.05 -9.15 -16.51
CA SER A 24 -5.89 -8.25 -16.51
C SER A 24 -5.52 -7.77 -15.11
N GLY A 25 -6.49 -7.55 -14.22
CA GLY A 25 -6.25 -6.98 -12.90
C GLY A 25 -6.11 -7.98 -11.76
N LYS A 26 -6.31 -9.29 -11.98
CA LYS A 26 -6.20 -10.34 -10.94
C LYS A 26 -4.84 -10.40 -10.25
N TYR A 27 -3.78 -9.96 -10.93
CA TYR A 27 -2.41 -9.91 -10.42
C TYR A 27 -1.98 -8.51 -9.96
N ASN A 28 -2.91 -7.54 -9.89
CA ASN A 28 -2.58 -6.21 -9.39
C ASN A 28 -2.24 -6.28 -7.90
N GLU A 29 -1.16 -5.66 -7.49
CA GLU A 29 -0.81 -5.55 -6.08
C GLU A 29 -1.15 -4.16 -5.57
N LEU A 30 -1.69 -4.09 -4.35
CA LEU A 30 -1.97 -2.83 -3.67
C LEU A 30 -1.61 -2.97 -2.19
N THR A 31 -0.61 -2.20 -1.78
CA THR A 31 -0.23 -2.05 -0.38
C THR A 31 -0.44 -0.61 0.04
N ILE A 32 -1.12 -0.42 1.18
CA ILE A 32 -1.41 0.88 1.76
C ILE A 32 -0.86 0.92 3.17
N TRP A 33 -0.05 1.92 3.45
CA TRP A 33 0.50 2.20 4.78
C TRP A 33 -0.19 3.42 5.39
N GLU A 34 -0.40 3.38 6.69
CA GLU A 34 -0.86 4.54 7.45
C GLU A 34 0.34 5.42 7.80
N VAL A 35 0.33 6.68 7.34
CA VAL A 35 1.42 7.63 7.55
C VAL A 35 0.98 8.69 8.54
N TYR A 36 1.72 8.84 9.64
CA TYR A 36 1.40 9.80 10.71
C TYR A 36 1.99 11.19 10.43
N ASP A 37 3.20 11.22 9.86
CA ASP A 37 3.90 12.45 9.49
C ASP A 37 4.42 12.33 8.06
N THR A 38 3.71 12.95 7.12
CA THR A 38 4.03 12.89 5.69
C THR A 38 5.37 13.52 5.35
N THR A 39 5.79 14.56 6.08
CA THR A 39 7.06 15.25 5.80
C THR A 39 8.23 14.38 6.24
N LYS A 40 8.17 13.80 7.44
CA LYS A 40 9.20 12.85 7.92
C LYS A 40 9.21 11.59 7.08
N PHE A 41 8.05 11.06 6.71
CA PHE A 41 7.96 9.87 5.87
C PHE A 41 8.62 10.08 4.50
N MET A 42 8.37 11.21 3.84
CA MET A 42 8.98 11.48 2.53
C MET A 42 10.51 11.61 2.63
N ARG A 43 11.04 12.13 3.74
CA ARG A 43 12.50 12.14 4.01
C ARG A 43 13.03 10.74 4.30
N PHE A 44 12.36 10.00 5.18
CA PHE A 44 12.70 8.62 5.53
C PHE A 44 12.76 7.72 4.29
N LYS A 45 11.73 7.78 3.44
CA LYS A 45 11.65 7.00 2.19
C LYS A 45 12.77 7.33 1.20
N ARG A 46 13.25 8.59 1.15
CA ARG A 46 14.38 8.96 0.28
C ARG A 46 15.68 8.33 0.76
N GLN A 47 15.85 8.20 2.07
CA GLN A 47 17.03 7.60 2.70
C GLN A 47 16.94 6.07 2.75
N ASN A 48 15.72 5.52 2.80
CA ASN A 48 15.42 4.09 2.88
C ASN A 48 14.52 3.70 1.70
N PRO A 49 15.12 3.39 0.53
CA PRO A 49 14.35 2.96 -0.64
C PRO A 49 13.49 1.73 -0.37
N ASP A 50 13.94 0.85 0.53
CA ASP A 50 13.25 -0.36 0.99
C ASP A 50 12.45 -0.16 2.29
N TYR A 51 11.81 1.00 2.44
CA TYR A 51 10.97 1.32 3.59
C TYR A 51 9.85 0.29 3.84
N ALA A 52 9.46 -0.49 2.84
CA ALA A 52 8.44 -1.52 2.96
C ALA A 52 8.85 -2.69 3.88
N ASN A 53 10.16 -2.95 4.00
CA ASN A 53 10.72 -3.97 4.90
C ASN A 53 11.27 -3.39 6.21
N ALA A 54 10.97 -2.11 6.51
CA ALA A 54 11.41 -1.49 7.75
C ALA A 54 10.75 -2.18 8.95
N GLU A 55 11.55 -2.61 9.92
CA GLU A 55 11.04 -3.23 11.16
C GLU A 55 10.40 -2.19 12.10
N ASN A 56 10.91 -0.96 12.08
CA ASN A 56 10.44 0.13 12.93
C ASN A 56 10.56 1.48 12.19
N ALA A 57 9.55 2.34 12.37
CA ALA A 57 9.58 3.72 11.89
C ALA A 57 8.62 4.60 12.69
N ASP A 58 9.06 5.79 13.07
CA ASP A 58 8.25 6.72 13.85
C ASP A 58 7.24 7.53 13.00
N CYS A 59 7.37 7.47 11.67
CA CYS A 59 6.63 8.34 10.75
C CYS A 59 5.48 7.65 10.02
N PHE A 60 5.38 6.32 10.10
CA PHE A 60 4.32 5.52 9.50
C PHE A 60 4.20 4.17 10.20
N ASN A 61 3.04 3.51 10.06
CA ASN A 61 2.85 2.15 10.52
C ASN A 61 3.57 1.18 9.58
N VAL A 62 4.58 0.48 10.08
CA VAL A 62 5.31 -0.56 9.33
C VAL A 62 4.41 -1.73 8.93
N ILE A 63 3.34 -1.97 9.70
CA ILE A 63 2.30 -2.94 9.35
C ILE A 63 1.34 -2.27 8.36
N PRO A 64 1.17 -2.80 7.13
CA PRO A 64 0.25 -2.23 6.16
C PRO A 64 -1.18 -2.20 6.68
N PHE A 65 -1.88 -1.08 6.46
CA PHE A 65 -3.31 -0.95 6.74
C PHE A 65 -4.15 -1.85 5.80
N PHE A 66 -3.69 -2.00 4.55
CA PHE A 66 -4.32 -2.86 3.57
C PHE A 66 -3.27 -3.48 2.66
N GLN A 67 -3.41 -4.77 2.38
CA GLN A 67 -2.61 -5.47 1.39
C GLN A 67 -3.52 -6.40 0.58
N ALA A 68 -3.60 -6.15 -0.72
CA ALA A 68 -4.23 -7.10 -1.64
C ALA A 68 -3.22 -8.21 -1.96
N LEU A 69 -3.47 -9.41 -1.43
CA LEU A 69 -2.65 -10.59 -1.72
C LEU A 69 -3.07 -11.19 -3.05
N VAL A 70 -2.10 -11.43 -3.94
CA VAL A 70 -2.31 -12.24 -5.13
C VAL A 70 -2.56 -13.68 -4.67
N THR A 71 -3.78 -14.17 -4.89
CA THR A 71 -4.06 -15.59 -4.69
C THR A 71 -3.56 -16.33 -5.92
N ILE A 72 -2.36 -16.89 -5.84
CA ILE A 72 -1.86 -17.82 -6.85
C ILE A 72 -2.54 -19.15 -6.57
N SER A 73 -3.66 -19.40 -7.24
CA SER A 73 -4.22 -20.74 -7.33
C SER A 73 -3.26 -21.55 -8.21
N ASN A 74 -2.45 -22.41 -7.62
CA ASN A 74 -1.71 -23.44 -8.37
C ASN A 74 -2.75 -24.45 -8.87
N GLU A 75 -3.09 -24.39 -10.16
CA GLU A 75 -3.73 -25.50 -10.89
C GLU A 75 -2.72 -26.61 -11.16
#